data_AF-A0AA41NG06-F1
#
_entry.id   AF-A0AA41NG06-F1
#
_cell.length_a   1.000
_cell.length_b   1.000
_cell.length_c   1.000
_cell.angle_alpha   90.00
_cell.angle_beta   90.00
_cell.angle_gamma   90.00
#
_symmetry.space_group_name_H-M   'P 1'
#
loop_
_entity.id
_entity.type
_entity.pdbx_description
1 polymer ?
#
loop_
_entity_poly.entity_id
_entity_poly.type
_entity_poly.pdbx_seq_one_letter_code
_entity_poly.pdbx_strand_id
1 'polypeptide(L)'
;MPPGKNLYTNPGKKGTGYGYANITIGKQFSHSSDLYDVARQNYKKDNEEHHQLLKGAPFKLNLYPRDYFDTNPYFTEKPLPPIKKDEKKEVLPSPFKPSSPGKKPGGMKAGTFEPYPSHSSDPYMVKTGKEVLRKEDKVFHPPSGPKSRPIESIMTLNVKR
;
A
#
# COMPACT_ATOMS: atom_id res chain seq x y z
N MET A 1 34.32 9.21 -14.40
CA MET A 1 33.78 9.26 -13.03
C MET A 1 32.34 8.78 -13.06
N PRO A 2 31.92 7.90 -12.13
CA PRO A 2 30.52 7.48 -12.07
C PRO A 2 29.62 8.66 -11.67
N PRO A 3 28.38 8.74 -12.20
CA PRO A 3 27.46 9.82 -11.88
C PRO A 3 27.11 9.82 -10.38
N GLY A 4 27.06 11.01 -9.77
CA GLY A 4 26.72 11.20 -8.36
C GLY A 4 25.28 10.78 -8.05
N LYS A 5 25.01 10.35 -6.81
CA LYS A 5 23.66 9.99 -6.36
C LYS A 5 22.74 11.21 -6.40
N ASN A 6 21.51 11.02 -6.87
CA ASN A 6 20.48 12.06 -6.87
C ASN A 6 20.08 12.50 -5.45
N LEU A 7 19.67 13.76 -5.31
CA LEU A 7 19.10 14.27 -4.06
C LEU A 7 17.77 13.56 -3.74
N TYR A 8 17.73 12.92 -2.58
CA TYR A 8 16.50 12.30 -2.10
C TYR A 8 15.61 13.35 -1.45
N THR A 9 14.39 13.50 -1.97
CA THR A 9 13.37 14.39 -1.40
C THR A 9 12.14 13.56 -1.08
N ASN A 10 11.50 13.87 0.04
CA ASN A 10 10.25 13.23 0.44
C ASN A 10 9.10 14.23 0.26
N PRO A 11 8.11 13.93 -0.59
CA PRO A 11 6.93 14.78 -0.71
C PRO A 11 6.14 14.77 0.61
N GLY A 12 5.42 15.86 0.88
CA GLY A 12 4.58 15.96 2.09
C GLY A 12 3.55 14.84 2.16
N LYS A 13 3.45 14.20 3.34
CA LYS A 13 2.42 13.20 3.61
C LYS A 13 1.07 13.90 3.79
N LYS A 14 0.03 13.42 3.10
CA LYS A 14 -1.34 13.95 3.26
C LYS A 14 -1.98 13.35 4.51
N GLY A 15 -2.56 14.18 5.37
CA GLY A 15 -3.30 13.75 6.55
C GLY A 15 -3.18 14.72 7.72
N THR A 16 -4.11 14.62 8.66
CA THR A 16 -4.21 15.49 9.84
C THR A 16 -3.32 15.01 11.03
N GLY A 17 -2.49 13.99 10.82
CA GLY A 17 -1.60 13.43 11.84
C GLY A 17 -2.30 12.54 12.89
N TYR A 18 -3.62 12.60 13.00
CA TYR A 18 -4.41 11.68 13.83
C TYR A 18 -4.40 10.26 13.26
N GLY A 19 -4.06 9.27 14.08
CA GLY A 19 -4.15 7.84 13.76
C GLY A 19 -3.02 7.26 12.90
N TYR A 20 -2.13 8.11 12.37
CA TYR A 20 -1.04 7.66 11.51
C TYR A 20 0.32 8.17 12.01
N ALA A 21 1.21 7.23 12.27
CA ALA A 21 2.59 7.46 12.68
C ALA A 21 3.36 8.34 11.67
N ASN A 22 4.25 9.20 12.17
CA ASN A 22 5.25 9.94 11.38
C ASN A 22 4.69 10.87 10.28
N ILE A 23 3.54 11.51 10.52
CA ILE A 23 2.99 12.56 9.64
C ILE A 23 3.45 13.96 10.08
N THR A 24 3.47 14.21 11.39
CA THR A 24 3.89 15.49 11.96
C THR A 24 5.41 15.62 11.98
N ILE A 25 5.88 16.86 12.10
CA ILE A 25 7.30 17.16 12.24
C ILE A 25 7.72 16.77 13.66
N GLY A 26 8.67 15.84 13.79
CA GLY A 26 9.20 15.39 15.06
C GLY A 26 9.20 13.86 15.21
N LYS A 27 9.92 13.36 16.22
CA LYS A 27 9.93 11.93 16.55
C LYS A 27 8.60 11.59 17.22
N GLN A 28 7.98 10.48 16.81
CA GLN A 28 6.79 9.98 17.47
C GLN A 28 7.09 9.68 18.95
N PHE A 29 6.17 10.04 19.84
CA PHE A 29 6.26 9.68 21.24
C PHE A 29 6.33 8.16 21.39
N SER A 30 7.31 7.69 22.17
CA SER A 30 7.38 6.28 22.52
C SER A 30 6.19 5.95 23.40
N HIS A 31 5.59 4.78 23.17
CA HIS A 31 4.61 4.26 24.10
C HIS A 31 5.33 3.94 25.42
N SER A 32 4.96 4.62 26.49
CA SER A 32 5.30 4.27 27.87
C SER A 32 4.12 3.53 28.49
N SER A 33 4.39 2.55 29.35
CA SER A 33 3.31 1.91 30.09
C SER A 33 2.64 2.86 31.06
N ASP A 34 1.34 2.67 31.22
CA ASP A 34 0.53 3.40 32.17
C ASP A 34 0.60 2.76 33.57
N LEU A 35 0.26 3.52 34.61
CA LEU A 35 0.24 3.07 36.00
C LEU A 35 -0.72 1.88 36.23
N TYR A 36 -1.77 1.77 35.42
CA TYR A 36 -2.73 0.68 35.49
C TYR A 36 -2.21 -0.63 34.86
N ASP A 37 -1.18 -0.56 34.01
CA ASP A 37 -0.60 -1.73 33.35
C ASP A 37 0.44 -2.45 34.23
N VAL A 38 0.78 -1.90 35.40
CA VAL A 38 1.86 -2.39 36.27
C VAL A 38 1.68 -3.87 36.63
N ALA A 39 0.47 -4.30 37.01
CA ALA A 39 0.20 -5.70 37.36
C ALA A 39 0.44 -6.64 36.16
N ARG A 40 -0.01 -6.23 34.96
CA ARG A 40 0.19 -7.00 33.72
C ARG A 40 1.67 -7.09 33.36
N GLN A 41 2.41 -6.01 33.54
CA GLN A 41 3.85 -5.97 33.25
C GLN A 41 4.65 -6.84 34.22
N ASN A 42 4.33 -6.79 35.51
CA ASN A 42 4.99 -7.62 36.52
C ASN A 42 4.75 -9.11 36.23
N TYR A 43 3.50 -9.50 35.99
CA TYR A 43 3.17 -10.88 35.63
C TYR A 43 3.93 -11.35 34.38
N LYS A 44 4.00 -10.50 33.35
CA LYS A 44 4.74 -10.81 32.13
C LYS A 44 6.24 -11.00 32.42
N LYS A 45 6.82 -10.11 33.22
CA LYS A 45 8.23 -10.15 33.60
C LYS A 45 8.55 -11.41 34.41
N ASP A 46 7.76 -11.73 35.43
CA ASP A 46 7.94 -12.93 36.26
C ASP A 46 7.84 -14.21 35.42
N ASN A 47 6.92 -14.25 34.45
CA ASN A 47 6.80 -15.40 33.54
C ASN A 47 7.99 -15.52 32.58
N GLU A 48 8.48 -14.40 32.04
CA GLU A 48 9.69 -14.37 31.20
C GLU A 48 10.93 -14.82 31.99
N GLU A 49 11.10 -14.35 33.22
CA GLU A 49 12.19 -14.78 34.12
C GLU A 49 12.08 -16.28 34.44
N HIS A 50 10.88 -16.77 34.76
CA HIS A 50 10.64 -18.19 34.95
C HIS A 50 11.05 -19.01 33.72
N HIS A 51 10.62 -18.61 32.52
CA HIS A 51 10.97 -19.28 31.27
C HIS A 51 12.47 -19.23 30.95
N GLN A 52 13.17 -18.15 31.32
CA GLN A 52 14.63 -18.06 31.17
C GLN A 52 15.39 -18.98 32.13
N LEU A 53 14.85 -19.19 33.34
CA LEU A 53 15.43 -20.10 34.34
C LEU A 53 15.18 -21.58 33.99
N LEU A 54 14.14 -21.89 33.22
CA LEU A 54 13.91 -23.22 32.66
C LEU A 54 15.03 -23.55 31.67
N LYS A 55 15.99 -24.38 32.10
CA LYS A 55 17.07 -24.86 31.24
C LYS A 55 16.56 -25.97 30.32
N GLY A 56 16.79 -25.80 29.02
CA GLY A 56 16.64 -26.85 28.02
C GLY A 56 15.33 -26.81 27.25
N ALA A 57 15.27 -27.63 26.21
CA ALA A 57 14.02 -27.89 25.50
C ALA A 57 13.06 -28.71 26.40
N PRO A 58 11.75 -28.71 26.12
CA PRO A 58 10.83 -29.64 26.76
C PRO A 58 11.39 -31.07 26.73
N PHE A 59 11.17 -31.83 27.81
CA PHE A 59 11.64 -33.21 27.88
C PHE A 59 11.13 -34.00 26.68
N LYS A 60 12.07 -34.46 25.84
CA LYS A 60 11.77 -35.30 24.68
C LYS A 60 12.33 -36.68 24.93
N LEU A 61 11.44 -37.66 25.09
CA LEU A 61 11.82 -39.05 25.23
C LEU A 61 12.34 -39.57 23.88
N ASN A 62 13.65 -39.84 23.81
CA ASN A 62 14.31 -40.41 22.63
C ASN A 62 14.45 -41.95 22.70
N LEU A 63 13.94 -42.57 23.77
CA LEU A 63 13.98 -44.02 23.98
C LEU A 63 12.74 -44.71 23.39
N TYR A 64 12.81 -46.03 23.23
CA TYR A 64 11.69 -46.87 22.82
C TYR A 64 11.51 -47.99 23.87
N PRO A 65 10.29 -48.34 24.29
CA PRO A 65 8.97 -47.91 23.78
C PRO A 65 8.51 -46.55 24.33
N ARG A 66 7.66 -45.84 23.56
CA ARG A 66 7.09 -44.54 23.96
C ARG A 66 5.72 -44.65 24.66
N ASP A 67 5.23 -45.88 24.85
CA ASP A 67 3.86 -46.18 25.28
C ASP A 67 3.55 -45.78 26.72
N TYR A 68 4.57 -45.46 27.52
CA TYR A 68 4.42 -45.07 28.92
C TYR A 68 4.13 -43.58 29.13
N PHE A 69 4.23 -42.76 28.07
CA PHE A 69 3.92 -41.34 28.14
C PHE A 69 2.86 -41.00 27.10
N ASP A 70 1.79 -40.32 27.53
CA ASP A 70 0.74 -39.87 26.62
C ASP A 70 1.31 -38.96 25.53
N THR A 71 0.98 -39.27 24.28
CA THR A 71 1.31 -38.41 23.14
C THR A 71 0.47 -37.13 23.22
N ASN A 72 1.12 -35.97 23.19
CA ASN A 72 0.41 -34.70 23.15
C ASN A 72 -0.49 -34.63 21.89
N PRO A 73 -1.84 -34.57 22.03
CA PRO A 73 -2.76 -34.59 20.89
C PRO A 73 -2.65 -33.34 20.00
N TYR A 74 -2.04 -32.27 20.49
CA TYR A 74 -1.81 -31.02 19.75
C TYR A 74 -0.43 -30.96 19.08
N PHE A 75 0.44 -31.97 19.28
CA PHE A 75 1.78 -32.00 18.72
C PHE A 75 1.94 -33.18 17.77
N THR A 76 2.16 -32.89 16.49
CA THR A 76 2.47 -33.89 15.48
C THR A 76 3.98 -33.92 15.24
N GLU A 77 4.62 -35.06 15.51
CA GLU A 77 6.05 -35.26 15.20
C GLU A 77 6.35 -35.36 13.70
N LYS A 78 5.29 -35.42 12.86
CA LYS A 78 5.46 -35.48 11.41
C LYS A 78 6.02 -34.13 10.94
N PRO A 79 7.17 -34.12 10.24
CA PRO A 79 7.68 -32.88 9.69
C PRO A 79 6.63 -32.28 8.75
N LEU A 80 6.49 -30.95 8.79
CA LEU A 80 5.63 -30.25 7.85
C LEU A 80 6.11 -30.55 6.42
N PRO A 81 5.19 -30.69 5.46
CA PRO A 81 5.58 -30.82 4.07
C PRO A 81 6.45 -29.61 3.67
N PRO A 82 7.44 -29.80 2.78
CA PRO A 82 8.27 -28.71 2.31
C PRO A 82 7.40 -27.56 1.80
N ILE A 83 7.61 -26.36 2.34
CA ILE A 83 6.91 -25.16 1.88
C ILE A 83 7.29 -24.98 0.41
N LYS A 84 6.31 -25.12 -0.49
CA LYS A 84 6.47 -24.75 -1.89
C LYS A 84 6.73 -23.25 -1.92
N LYS A 85 8.00 -22.88 -2.04
CA LYS A 85 8.38 -21.49 -2.27
C LYS A 85 7.86 -21.16 -3.67
N ASP A 86 7.03 -20.13 -3.79
CA ASP A 86 6.67 -19.61 -5.10
C ASP A 86 7.96 -19.29 -5.84
N GLU A 87 8.18 -19.96 -6.97
CA GLU A 87 9.29 -19.67 -7.86
C GLU A 87 9.19 -18.18 -8.20
N LYS A 88 10.19 -17.40 -7.76
CA LYS A 88 10.29 -16.00 -8.14
C LYS A 88 10.45 -15.98 -9.64
N LYS A 89 9.38 -15.63 -10.35
CA LYS A 89 9.40 -15.43 -11.80
C LYS A 89 10.56 -14.49 -12.10
N GLU A 90 11.55 -14.99 -12.84
CA GLU A 90 12.64 -14.15 -13.32
C GLU A 90 12.03 -13.01 -14.12
N VAL A 91 12.27 -11.78 -13.66
CA VAL A 91 11.80 -10.59 -14.36
C VAL A 91 12.69 -10.44 -15.58
N LEU A 92 12.21 -10.92 -16.74
CA LEU A 92 12.87 -10.68 -18.01
C LEU A 92 13.11 -9.17 -18.18
N PRO A 93 14.29 -8.75 -18.65
CA PRO A 93 14.55 -7.33 -18.88
C PRO A 93 13.54 -6.81 -19.89
N SER A 94 12.77 -5.80 -19.48
CA SER A 94 11.83 -5.13 -20.38
C SER A 94 12.62 -4.54 -21.55
N PRO A 95 12.18 -4.73 -22.81
CA PRO A 95 12.83 -4.14 -23.96
C PRO A 95 12.99 -2.63 -23.79
N PHE A 96 14.10 -2.10 -24.30
CA PHE A 96 14.35 -0.66 -24.28
C PHE A 96 13.22 0.09 -25.00
N LYS A 97 12.39 0.81 -24.23
CA LYS A 97 11.35 1.70 -24.74
C LYS A 97 11.87 3.13 -24.65
N PRO A 98 12.15 3.81 -25.78
CA PRO A 98 12.55 5.21 -25.75
C PRO A 98 11.47 6.04 -25.06
N SER A 99 11.89 6.97 -24.21
CA SER A 99 10.99 7.77 -23.36
C SER A 99 10.04 8.67 -24.15
N SER A 100 10.37 8.98 -25.40
CA SER A 100 9.61 9.88 -26.26
C SER A 100 8.82 9.10 -27.33
N PRO A 101 7.51 9.34 -27.48
CA PRO A 101 6.76 8.85 -28.64
C PRO A 101 7.37 9.43 -29.92
N GLY A 102 7.35 8.65 -31.00
CA GLY A 102 7.82 9.10 -32.31
C GLY A 102 7.13 10.41 -32.74
N LYS A 103 7.85 11.29 -33.44
CA LYS A 103 7.29 12.55 -33.93
C LYS A 103 6.10 12.25 -34.85
N LYS A 104 4.95 12.90 -34.58
CA LYS A 104 3.77 12.80 -35.45
C LYS A 104 4.10 13.30 -36.87
N PRO A 105 3.48 12.76 -37.93
CA PRO A 105 3.52 13.40 -39.23
C PRO A 105 3.02 14.85 -39.08
N GLY A 106 3.84 15.83 -39.50
CA GLY A 106 3.56 17.27 -39.35
C GLY A 106 4.06 17.96 -38.06
N GLY A 107 4.74 17.26 -37.14
CA GLY A 107 5.42 17.92 -36.00
C GLY A 107 6.75 18.56 -36.39
N MET A 108 7.29 19.46 -35.54
CA MET A 108 8.59 20.16 -35.74
C MET A 108 9.73 19.20 -36.13
N LYS A 109 9.91 19.04 -37.45
CA LYS A 109 11.10 18.50 -38.07
C LYS A 109 11.95 19.72 -38.35
N ALA A 110 13.20 19.72 -37.90
CA ALA A 110 14.07 20.86 -38.10
C ALA A 110 14.28 21.09 -39.61
N GLY A 111 13.50 22.02 -40.17
CA GLY A 111 13.88 22.89 -41.29
C GLY A 111 14.07 22.27 -42.68
N THR A 112 13.16 21.46 -43.22
CA THR A 112 13.26 21.13 -44.67
C THR A 112 11.97 20.90 -45.46
N PHE A 113 10.75 21.00 -44.90
CA PHE A 113 9.53 20.96 -45.74
C PHE A 113 8.41 21.77 -45.07
N GLU A 114 8.43 23.09 -45.26
CA GLU A 114 7.24 23.92 -45.07
C GLU A 114 6.18 23.46 -46.10
N PRO A 115 4.92 23.20 -45.72
CA PRO A 115 3.86 22.98 -46.69
C PRO A 115 3.69 24.23 -47.57
N TYR A 116 3.60 24.02 -48.89
CA TYR A 116 3.39 25.11 -49.85
C TYR A 116 2.15 25.94 -49.45
N PRO A 117 2.23 27.29 -49.39
CA PRO A 117 1.11 28.11 -48.94
C PRO A 117 -0.06 27.96 -49.92
N SER A 118 -1.20 27.48 -49.42
CA SER A 118 -2.45 27.49 -50.16
C SER A 118 -2.90 28.94 -50.30
N HIS A 119 -2.74 29.50 -51.50
CA HIS A 119 -3.17 30.85 -51.83
C HIS A 119 -4.64 31.09 -51.46
N SER A 120 -4.88 31.98 -50.50
CA SER A 120 -5.95 33.00 -50.46
C SER A 120 -6.15 33.48 -49.01
N SER A 121 -5.37 34.48 -48.61
CA SER A 121 -5.67 35.25 -47.42
C SER A 121 -6.75 36.29 -47.75
N ASP A 122 -8.01 35.95 -47.48
CA ASP A 122 -9.09 36.94 -47.47
C ASP A 122 -8.98 37.80 -46.18
N PRO A 123 -8.76 39.13 -46.29
CA PRO A 123 -8.56 40.01 -45.14
C PRO A 123 -9.82 40.25 -44.27
N TYR A 124 -10.98 39.69 -44.59
CA TYR A 124 -12.25 39.99 -43.90
C TYR A 124 -12.79 38.89 -42.96
N MET A 125 -12.03 37.85 -42.62
CA MET A 125 -12.52 36.82 -41.70
C MET A 125 -12.41 37.24 -40.21
N VAL A 126 -13.56 37.47 -39.60
CA VAL A 126 -13.71 37.70 -38.15
C VAL A 126 -13.36 36.41 -37.38
N LYS A 127 -12.30 36.46 -36.58
CA LYS A 127 -11.91 35.35 -35.70
C LYS A 127 -12.90 35.24 -34.54
N THR A 128 -13.83 34.28 -34.60
CA THR A 128 -14.64 33.91 -33.43
C THR A 128 -13.74 33.24 -32.39
N GLY A 129 -13.65 33.84 -31.20
CA GLY A 129 -12.90 33.30 -30.09
C GLY A 129 -13.48 31.94 -29.68
N LYS A 130 -12.61 30.94 -29.50
CA LYS A 130 -13.01 29.63 -28.99
C LYS A 130 -13.55 29.81 -27.57
N GLU A 131 -14.85 29.62 -27.39
CA GLU A 131 -15.46 29.48 -26.07
C GLU A 131 -14.84 28.26 -25.38
N VAL A 132 -14.14 28.51 -24.28
CA VAL A 132 -13.67 27.46 -23.39
C VAL A 132 -14.89 26.98 -22.62
N LEU A 133 -15.45 25.86 -23.05
CA LEU A 133 -16.50 25.14 -22.35
C LEU A 133 -16.02 24.87 -20.91
N ARG A 134 -16.52 25.64 -19.95
CA ARG A 134 -16.26 25.42 -18.52
C ARG A 134 -16.88 24.06 -18.18
N LYS A 135 -16.03 23.08 -17.89
CA LYS A 135 -16.48 21.79 -17.39
C LYS A 135 -17.22 22.05 -16.08
N GLU A 136 -18.52 21.89 -16.12
CA GLU A 136 -19.43 21.97 -14.99
C GLU A 136 -18.93 21.10 -13.83
N ASP A 137 -19.13 21.63 -12.63
CA ASP A 137 -18.56 21.17 -11.37
C ASP A 137 -18.76 19.67 -11.14
N LYS A 138 -17.66 18.91 -11.28
CA LYS A 138 -17.63 17.49 -10.89
C LYS A 138 -17.61 17.42 -9.36
N VAL A 139 -18.78 17.55 -8.73
CA VAL A 139 -18.95 17.33 -7.31
C VAL A 139 -18.63 15.86 -7.01
N PHE A 140 -17.60 15.65 -6.20
CA PHE A 140 -17.15 14.33 -5.80
C PHE A 140 -18.15 13.69 -4.84
N HIS A 141 -18.66 12.52 -5.22
CA HIS A 141 -19.50 11.69 -4.36
C HIS A 141 -18.68 10.47 -3.93
N PRO A 142 -18.33 10.32 -2.64
CA PRO A 142 -17.61 9.14 -2.19
C PRO A 142 -18.50 7.90 -2.33
N PRO A 143 -17.93 6.74 -2.72
CA PRO A 143 -18.68 5.49 -2.70
C PRO A 143 -19.09 5.18 -1.26
N SER A 144 -20.38 4.95 -1.02
CA SER A 144 -20.85 4.51 0.29
C SER A 144 -20.24 3.14 0.60
N GLY A 145 -19.26 3.12 1.49
CA GLY A 145 -18.62 1.89 1.92
C GLY A 145 -19.61 0.92 2.60
N PRO A 146 -19.20 -0.34 2.81
CA PRO A 146 -20.03 -1.33 3.48
C PRO A 146 -20.40 -0.83 4.89
N LYS A 147 -21.70 -0.79 5.18
CA LYS A 147 -22.21 -0.32 6.47
C LYS A 147 -21.86 -1.35 7.55
N SER A 148 -21.42 -0.89 8.71
CA SER A 148 -21.00 -1.74 9.83
C SER A 148 -22.14 -2.55 10.47
N ARG A 149 -23.39 -2.21 10.17
CA ARG A 149 -24.60 -2.86 10.66
C ARG A 149 -25.67 -2.89 9.56
N PRO A 150 -26.53 -3.92 9.54
CA PRO A 150 -27.73 -3.90 8.71
C PRO A 150 -28.63 -2.75 9.17
N ILE A 151 -28.97 -1.85 8.25
CA ILE A 151 -29.90 -0.74 8.48
C ILE A 151 -31.04 -0.88 7.47
N GLU A 152 -32.26 -0.89 7.96
CA GLU A 152 -33.46 -0.84 7.11
C GLU A 152 -33.61 0.55 6.49
N SER A 153 -34.11 0.61 5.25
CA SER A 153 -34.39 1.88 4.59
C SER A 153 -35.54 2.61 5.29
N ILE A 154 -35.50 3.94 5.30
CA ILE A 154 -36.60 4.77 5.84
C ILE A 154 -37.92 4.44 5.12
N MET A 155 -37.86 4.10 3.83
CA MET A 155 -39.05 3.69 3.06
C MET A 155 -39.63 2.35 3.56
N THR A 156 -38.79 1.39 3.95
CA THR A 156 -39.26 0.10 4.49
C THR A 156 -39.83 0.23 5.90
N LEU A 157 -39.32 1.18 6.69
CA LEU A 157 -39.82 1.48 8.03
C LEU A 157 -41.25 2.03 7.99
N ASN A 158 -41.55 2.90 7.02
CA ASN A 158 -42.88 3.53 6.90
C ASN A 158 -43.99 2.56 6.45
N VAL A 159 -43.66 1.45 5.79
CA VAL A 159 -44.64 0.44 5.34
C VAL A 159 -45.01 -0.54 6.45
N LYS A 160 -44.12 -0.76 7.43
CA LYS A 160 -44.36 -1.65 8.57
C LYS A 160 -44.99 -0.93 9.78
N ARG A 161 -45.39 0.33 9.64
CA ARG A 161 -46.02 1.12 10.69
C ARG A 161 -47.53 0.99 10.67
#